data_AF-A0A2G9S8Y5-F1
#
_entry.id   AF-A0A2G9S8Y5-F1
#
_cell.length_a   1.000
_cell.length_b   1.000
_cell.length_c   1.000
_cell.angle_alpha   90.00
_cell.angle_beta   90.00
_cell.angle_gamma   90.00
#
_symmetry.space_group_name_H-M   'P 1'
#
loop_
_entity.id
_entity.type
_entity.pdbx_description
1 polymer ?
#
loop_
_entity_poly.entity_id
_entity_poly.type
_entity_poly.pdbx_seq_one_letter_code
_entity_poly.pdbx_strand_id
1 'polypeptide(L)'
;MPRSLKPCSPRSPRCLNNPESKYKISDLAFPPGEPKASNIQNLCKLRKYRPLYSDTELPKSSFGHYVRRAKAINDMENAFRKCCKTEDVTCAHSGWQKTLSKFCEKELEVKTKHYECCKNDQASMFRCFASEAPFPEYDKEVESLNLSNITDSILEKICSECKLLTKQKMLPLLVLGIKNSCCVLPQDKRLTCAQEQKETFMKTLCGPKKDSWKDNQNCCSMDELERGECFNVYLQNVTMAISHRTQSIKVE
;
A
#
# COMPACT_ATOMS: atom_id res chain seq x y z
N MET A 1 31.86 -31.28 -8.37
CA MET A 1 31.84 -31.05 -6.91
C MET A 1 31.68 -29.55 -6.67
N PRO A 2 30.50 -29.04 -6.28
CA PRO A 2 30.35 -27.62 -5.98
C PRO A 2 31.12 -27.30 -4.70
N ARG A 3 32.05 -26.33 -4.76
CA ARG A 3 32.73 -25.80 -3.57
C ARG A 3 31.68 -25.18 -2.65
N SER A 4 31.52 -25.75 -1.47
CA SER A 4 30.73 -25.19 -0.37
C SER A 4 31.17 -23.75 -0.09
N LEU A 5 30.28 -22.79 -0.28
CA LEU A 5 30.46 -21.41 0.18
C LEU A 5 30.65 -21.43 1.69
N LYS A 6 31.80 -20.95 2.17
CA LYS A 6 32.07 -20.82 3.61
C LYS A 6 31.06 -19.83 4.21
N PRO A 7 30.44 -20.13 5.37
CA PRO A 7 29.61 -19.17 6.08
C PRO A 7 30.44 -17.94 6.46
N CYS A 8 29.89 -16.75 6.19
CA CYS A 8 30.54 -15.48 6.55
C CYS A 8 30.61 -15.32 8.08
N SER A 9 31.74 -14.81 8.57
CA SER A 9 31.97 -14.57 9.99
C SER A 9 31.19 -13.33 10.48
N PRO A 10 30.52 -13.38 11.65
CA PRO A 10 29.67 -12.29 12.19
C PRO A 10 30.39 -10.96 12.47
N ARG A 11 31.73 -10.92 12.44
CA ARG A 11 32.54 -9.74 12.80
C ARG A 11 33.03 -8.94 11.58
N SER A 12 32.59 -9.27 10.36
CA SER A 12 33.00 -8.53 9.15
C SER A 12 32.06 -7.34 8.88
N PRO A 13 32.57 -6.09 8.77
CA PRO A 13 31.77 -4.91 8.41
C PRO A 13 31.04 -5.05 7.06
N ARG A 14 31.53 -5.91 6.16
CA ARG A 14 30.88 -6.21 4.87
C ARG A 14 29.61 -7.07 5.01
N CYS A 15 29.41 -7.74 6.13
CA CYS A 15 28.24 -8.60 6.38
C CYS A 15 27.13 -7.88 7.16
N LEU A 16 27.42 -6.74 7.80
CA LEU A 16 26.42 -5.91 8.49
C LEU A 16 25.50 -5.16 7.53
N ASN A 17 25.93 -4.97 6.28
CA ASN A 17 25.11 -4.45 5.18
C ASN A 17 24.69 -5.61 4.27
N ASN A 18 23.90 -6.55 4.76
CA ASN A 18 23.37 -7.61 3.89
C ASN A 18 22.38 -6.99 2.89
N PRO A 19 22.67 -6.93 1.57
CA PRO A 19 21.73 -6.38 0.60
C PRO A 19 20.45 -7.24 0.49
N GLU A 20 20.51 -8.52 0.89
CA GLU A 20 19.35 -9.42 0.91
C GLU A 20 18.29 -9.02 1.95
N SER A 21 18.67 -8.32 3.04
CA SER A 21 17.69 -7.81 4.01
C SER A 21 17.00 -6.54 3.50
N LYS A 22 17.66 -5.78 2.63
CA LYS A 22 17.16 -4.50 2.07
C LYS A 22 16.26 -4.71 0.84
N TYR A 23 16.47 -5.76 0.05
CA TYR A 23 15.73 -5.99 -1.20
C TYR A 23 15.11 -7.39 -1.21
N LYS A 24 13.94 -7.54 -0.56
CA LYS A 24 13.19 -8.79 -0.64
C LYS A 24 12.22 -8.74 -1.82
N ILE A 25 12.23 -9.79 -2.63
CA ILE A 25 11.33 -9.93 -3.79
C ILE A 25 9.85 -9.87 -3.36
N SER A 26 9.53 -10.37 -2.15
CA SER A 26 8.19 -10.28 -1.55
C SER A 26 7.65 -8.85 -1.52
N ASP A 27 8.53 -7.86 -1.43
CA ASP A 27 8.15 -6.47 -1.21
C ASP A 27 7.65 -5.82 -2.51
N LEU A 28 8.05 -6.37 -3.67
CA LEU A 28 7.67 -5.86 -4.99
C LEU A 28 6.23 -6.14 -5.39
N ALA A 29 5.50 -7.03 -4.71
CA ALA A 29 4.16 -7.46 -5.13
C ALA A 29 4.07 -7.81 -6.64
N PHE A 30 5.08 -8.54 -7.13
CA PHE A 30 5.16 -9.01 -8.52
C PHE A 30 4.78 -10.48 -8.59
N PRO A 31 3.98 -10.91 -9.59
CA PRO A 31 3.43 -10.12 -10.69
C PRO A 31 2.14 -9.37 -10.32
N PRO A 32 1.81 -8.27 -11.01
CA PRO A 32 0.49 -7.65 -10.88
C PRO A 32 -0.63 -8.58 -11.36
N GLY A 33 -1.79 -8.51 -10.71
CA GLY A 33 -2.99 -9.27 -11.08
C GLY A 33 -3.43 -9.04 -12.53
N GLU A 34 -4.21 -9.98 -13.07
CA GLU A 34 -4.82 -9.83 -14.39
C GLU A 34 -5.98 -8.80 -14.32
N PRO A 35 -5.99 -7.74 -15.15
CA PRO A 35 -7.09 -6.79 -15.18
C PRO A 35 -8.41 -7.43 -15.63
N LYS A 36 -9.47 -7.25 -14.83
CA LYS A 36 -10.81 -7.81 -15.03
C LYS A 36 -11.87 -6.79 -14.63
N ALA A 37 -13.12 -7.03 -15.04
CA ALA A 37 -14.24 -6.18 -14.63
C ALA A 37 -14.41 -6.10 -13.11
N SER A 38 -14.10 -7.17 -12.37
CA SER A 38 -14.19 -7.21 -10.91
C SER A 38 -13.18 -6.30 -10.20
N ASN A 39 -11.97 -6.17 -10.75
CA ASN A 39 -10.85 -5.49 -10.07
C ASN A 39 -10.49 -4.12 -10.66
N ILE A 40 -11.09 -3.71 -11.79
CA ILE A 40 -10.73 -2.46 -12.48
C ILE A 40 -10.88 -1.22 -11.61
N GLN A 41 -11.88 -1.20 -10.72
CA GLN A 41 -12.08 -0.09 -9.80
C GLN A 41 -10.92 0.04 -8.81
N ASN A 42 -10.47 -1.07 -8.21
CA ASN A 42 -9.31 -1.07 -7.32
C ASN A 42 -8.03 -0.74 -8.09
N LEU A 43 -7.85 -1.37 -9.25
CA LEU A 43 -6.73 -1.10 -10.18
C LEU A 43 -6.58 0.41 -10.41
N CYS A 44 -7.66 1.13 -10.68
CA CYS A 44 -7.63 2.55 -11.01
C CYS A 44 -7.67 3.49 -9.79
N LYS A 45 -8.55 3.26 -8.82
CA LYS A 45 -8.73 4.15 -7.65
C LYS A 45 -7.55 4.10 -6.69
N LEU A 46 -6.88 2.95 -6.59
CA LEU A 46 -5.75 2.74 -5.68
C LEU A 46 -4.38 2.98 -6.34
N ARG A 47 -4.34 3.18 -7.66
CA ARG A 47 -3.11 3.34 -8.46
C ARG A 47 -2.10 4.34 -7.87
N LYS A 48 -2.59 5.43 -7.29
CA LYS A 48 -1.73 6.49 -6.74
C LYS A 48 -1.04 6.12 -5.41
N TYR A 49 -1.52 5.09 -4.72
CA TYR A 49 -0.97 4.59 -3.45
C TYR A 49 0.07 3.49 -3.65
N ARG A 50 0.08 2.85 -4.82
CA ARG A 50 1.07 1.83 -5.18
C ARG A 50 2.47 2.42 -5.32
N PRO A 51 3.52 1.68 -4.90
CA PRO A 51 4.89 2.11 -5.05
C PRO A 51 5.27 2.24 -6.53
N LEU A 52 6.11 3.22 -6.83
CA LEU A 52 6.87 3.28 -8.07
C LEU A 52 8.34 3.19 -7.69
N TYR A 53 9.13 2.42 -8.44
CA TYR A 53 10.51 2.14 -8.09
C TYR A 53 11.44 3.02 -8.91
N SER A 54 12.11 3.98 -8.28
CA SER A 54 13.07 4.84 -8.98
C SER A 54 14.42 4.16 -9.19
N ASP A 55 15.16 4.56 -10.22
CA ASP A 55 16.52 4.04 -10.47
C ASP A 55 17.48 4.32 -9.30
N THR A 56 17.19 5.34 -8.47
CA THR A 56 17.96 5.65 -7.26
C THR A 56 17.70 4.69 -6.10
N GLU A 57 16.50 4.10 -6.03
CA GLU A 57 16.13 3.12 -4.99
C GLU A 57 16.50 1.69 -5.40
N LEU A 58 16.66 1.45 -6.69
CA LEU A 58 16.97 0.13 -7.22
C LEU A 58 18.46 -0.22 -7.05
N PRO A 59 18.79 -1.50 -6.79
CA PRO A 59 20.18 -1.94 -6.70
C PRO A 59 20.94 -1.66 -8.01
N LYS A 60 22.11 -1.03 -7.88
CA LYS A 60 22.99 -0.73 -9.03
C LYS A 60 23.71 -1.96 -9.59
N SER A 61 23.85 -3.04 -8.81
CA SER A 61 24.49 -4.30 -9.23
C SER A 61 23.93 -5.50 -8.48
N SER A 62 24.20 -6.71 -8.99
CA SER A 62 23.92 -8.02 -8.36
C SER A 62 22.45 -8.41 -8.10
N PHE A 63 21.47 -7.61 -8.51
CA PHE A 63 20.03 -7.90 -8.37
C PHE A 63 19.23 -7.63 -9.65
N GLY A 64 19.79 -7.99 -10.82
CA GLY A 64 19.17 -7.70 -12.12
C GLY A 64 17.73 -8.22 -12.26
N HIS A 65 17.41 -9.38 -11.66
CA HIS A 65 16.05 -9.92 -11.66
C HIS A 65 15.06 -9.03 -10.89
N TYR A 66 15.48 -8.47 -9.73
CA TYR A 66 14.67 -7.55 -8.93
C TYR A 66 14.41 -6.26 -9.71
N VAL A 67 15.46 -5.70 -10.32
CA VAL A 67 15.39 -4.49 -11.17
C VAL A 67 14.44 -4.70 -12.35
N ARG A 68 14.50 -5.85 -13.04
CA ARG A 68 13.60 -6.15 -14.16
C ARG A 68 12.14 -6.25 -13.72
N ARG A 69 11.85 -6.88 -12.58
CA ARG A 69 10.49 -6.95 -12.02
C ARG A 69 9.96 -5.58 -11.60
N ALA A 70 10.77 -4.80 -10.89
CA ALA A 70 10.42 -3.43 -10.51
C ALA A 70 10.14 -2.54 -11.73
N LYS A 71 10.97 -2.65 -12.78
CA LYS A 71 10.75 -1.95 -14.05
C LYS A 71 9.48 -2.42 -14.75
N ALA A 72 9.19 -3.73 -14.73
CA ALA A 72 7.95 -4.25 -15.28
C ALA A 72 6.72 -3.69 -14.55
N ILE A 73 6.77 -3.55 -13.22
CA ILE A 73 5.70 -2.89 -12.45
C ILE A 73 5.53 -1.43 -12.88
N ASN A 74 6.61 -0.67 -12.98
CA ASN A 74 6.54 0.73 -13.42
C ASN A 74 5.98 0.86 -14.86
N ASP A 75 6.42 0.02 -15.78
CA ASP A 75 5.92 -0.04 -17.16
C ASP A 75 4.40 -0.34 -17.16
N MET A 76 3.96 -1.25 -16.28
CA MET A 76 2.55 -1.61 -16.08
C MET A 76 1.70 -0.45 -15.57
N GLU A 77 2.15 0.19 -14.50
CA GLU A 77 1.47 1.33 -13.88
C GLU A 77 1.33 2.51 -14.85
N ASN A 78 2.33 2.70 -15.72
CA ASN A 78 2.29 3.65 -16.81
C ASN A 78 1.26 3.29 -17.89
N ALA A 79 1.12 2.02 -18.23
CA ALA A 79 0.08 1.54 -19.16
C ALA A 79 -1.32 1.77 -18.56
N PHE A 80 -1.53 1.37 -17.31
CA PHE A 80 -2.79 1.54 -16.59
C PHE A 80 -3.22 3.00 -16.45
N ARG A 81 -2.27 3.93 -16.29
CA ARG A 81 -2.57 5.38 -16.19
C ARG A 81 -3.48 5.88 -17.33
N LYS A 82 -3.30 5.39 -18.56
CA LYS A 82 -4.12 5.81 -19.71
C LYS A 82 -5.50 5.17 -19.66
N CYS A 83 -5.56 3.88 -19.37
CA CYS A 83 -6.79 3.09 -19.33
C CYS A 83 -7.73 3.53 -18.18
N CYS A 84 -7.16 3.95 -17.05
CA CYS A 84 -7.90 4.40 -15.88
C CYS A 84 -8.61 5.75 -16.03
N LYS A 85 -8.48 6.44 -17.16
CA LYS A 85 -9.31 7.62 -17.46
C LYS A 85 -10.77 7.25 -17.67
N THR A 86 -11.02 6.04 -18.17
CA THR A 86 -12.36 5.53 -18.50
C THR A 86 -12.62 4.15 -17.89
N GLU A 87 -11.77 3.71 -16.95
CA GLU A 87 -11.83 2.36 -16.35
C GLU A 87 -11.96 1.25 -17.42
N ASP A 88 -11.23 1.39 -18.53
CA ASP A 88 -11.29 0.45 -19.67
C ASP A 88 -10.50 -0.83 -19.38
N VAL A 89 -11.24 -1.92 -19.13
CA VAL A 89 -10.69 -3.26 -18.85
C VAL A 89 -9.88 -3.80 -20.02
N THR A 90 -10.35 -3.63 -21.26
CA THR A 90 -9.68 -4.15 -22.46
C THR A 90 -8.35 -3.43 -22.69
N CYS A 91 -8.32 -2.10 -22.49
CA CYS A 91 -7.09 -1.32 -22.51
C CYS A 91 -6.11 -1.81 -21.44
N ALA A 92 -6.57 -1.98 -20.19
CA ALA A 92 -5.73 -2.42 -19.09
C ALA A 92 -5.18 -3.82 -19.31
N HIS A 93 -6.03 -4.77 -19.73
CA HIS A 93 -5.64 -6.15 -20.05
C HIS A 93 -4.61 -6.22 -21.17
N SER A 94 -4.79 -5.46 -22.25
CA SER A 94 -3.80 -5.35 -23.33
C SER A 94 -2.46 -4.78 -22.83
N GLY A 95 -2.50 -3.76 -21.99
CA GLY A 95 -1.32 -3.20 -21.34
C GLY A 95 -0.59 -4.22 -20.46
N TRP A 96 -1.36 -5.05 -19.75
CA TRP A 96 -0.88 -6.14 -18.92
C TRP A 96 -0.17 -7.21 -19.73
N GLN A 97 -0.80 -7.72 -20.79
CA GLN A 97 -0.19 -8.70 -21.68
C GLN A 97 1.09 -8.18 -22.33
N LYS A 98 1.06 -6.97 -22.90
CA LYS A 98 2.23 -6.35 -23.56
C LYS A 98 3.42 -6.19 -22.62
N THR A 99 3.17 -5.77 -21.39
CA THR A 99 4.24 -5.55 -20.41
C THR A 99 4.86 -6.88 -19.96
N LEU A 100 4.05 -7.92 -19.74
CA LEU A 100 4.55 -9.24 -19.37
C LEU A 100 5.32 -9.93 -20.51
N SER A 101 4.86 -9.83 -21.75
CA SER A 101 5.62 -10.32 -22.92
C SER A 101 7.00 -9.65 -22.99
N LYS A 102 7.05 -8.32 -22.90
CA LYS A 102 8.30 -7.55 -22.90
C LYS A 102 9.20 -7.87 -21.71
N PHE A 103 8.62 -8.17 -20.55
CA PHE A 103 9.38 -8.63 -19.39
C PHE A 103 10.03 -9.99 -19.70
N CYS A 104 9.29 -10.95 -20.24
CA CYS A 104 9.83 -12.27 -20.57
C CYS A 104 10.88 -12.23 -21.68
N GLU A 105 10.70 -11.42 -22.72
CA GLU A 105 11.74 -11.17 -23.74
C GLU A 105 13.07 -10.77 -23.08
N LYS A 106 13.05 -9.75 -22.22
CA LYS A 106 14.23 -9.30 -21.47
C LYS A 106 14.74 -10.32 -20.47
N GLU A 107 13.86 -11.10 -19.86
CA GLU A 107 14.24 -12.12 -18.88
C GLU A 107 15.00 -13.26 -19.56
N LEU A 108 14.59 -13.65 -20.76
CA LEU A 108 15.18 -14.72 -21.57
C LEU A 108 16.50 -14.31 -22.25
N GLU A 109 16.71 -13.03 -22.56
CA GLU A 109 17.98 -12.51 -23.10
C GLU A 109 19.15 -12.60 -22.09
N VAL A 110 18.86 -12.68 -20.79
CA VAL A 110 19.89 -12.65 -19.74
C VAL A 110 20.27 -14.06 -19.32
N LYS A 111 21.58 -14.33 -19.19
CA LYS A 111 22.14 -15.63 -18.76
C LYS A 111 21.96 -15.94 -17.25
N THR A 112 20.79 -15.63 -16.70
CA THR A 112 20.41 -15.92 -15.29
C THR A 112 19.22 -16.87 -15.25
N LYS A 113 18.92 -17.46 -14.09
CA LYS A 113 17.67 -18.22 -13.92
C LYS A 113 16.47 -17.33 -14.26
N HIS A 114 15.77 -17.67 -15.33
CA HIS A 114 14.60 -16.94 -15.79
C HIS A 114 13.42 -17.10 -14.82
N TYR A 115 12.48 -16.17 -14.89
CA TYR A 115 11.20 -16.27 -14.19
C TYR A 115 10.40 -17.47 -14.72
N GLU A 116 9.83 -18.27 -13.81
CA GLU A 116 9.26 -19.58 -14.17
C GLU A 116 8.15 -19.46 -15.23
N CYS A 117 7.26 -18.48 -15.08
CA CYS A 117 6.16 -18.27 -16.04
C CYS A 117 6.63 -17.95 -17.46
N CYS A 118 7.84 -17.41 -17.65
CA CYS A 118 8.38 -17.06 -18.97
C CYS A 118 8.85 -18.26 -19.79
N LYS A 119 8.85 -19.47 -19.21
CA LYS A 119 9.21 -20.71 -19.92
C LYS A 119 8.03 -21.35 -20.65
N ASN A 120 6.81 -20.89 -20.36
CA ASN A 120 5.59 -21.42 -20.92
C ASN A 120 5.29 -20.84 -22.31
N ASP A 121 4.42 -21.50 -23.07
CA ASP A 121 3.82 -20.89 -24.27
C ASP A 121 3.00 -19.64 -23.88
N GLN A 122 2.68 -18.78 -24.84
CA GLN A 122 2.04 -17.48 -24.57
C GLN A 122 0.70 -17.62 -23.82
N ALA A 123 -0.11 -18.60 -24.19
CA ALA A 123 -1.32 -19.06 -23.51
C ALA A 123 -1.12 -19.23 -21.99
N SER A 124 -0.24 -20.18 -21.71
CA SER A 124 0.08 -20.65 -20.37
C SER A 124 0.92 -19.65 -19.56
N MET A 125 1.70 -18.80 -20.22
CA MET A 125 2.49 -17.72 -19.62
C MET A 125 1.57 -16.73 -18.90
N PHE A 126 0.55 -16.20 -19.57
CA PHE A 126 -0.38 -15.25 -18.95
C PHE A 126 -1.16 -15.90 -17.80
N ARG A 127 -1.61 -17.14 -17.96
CA ARG A 127 -2.30 -17.88 -16.87
C ARG A 127 -1.40 -18.04 -15.64
N CYS A 128 -0.13 -18.37 -15.84
CA CYS A 128 0.86 -18.49 -14.77
C CYS A 128 1.06 -17.16 -14.03
N PHE A 129 1.22 -16.04 -14.75
CA PHE A 129 1.33 -14.72 -14.11
C PHE A 129 0.08 -14.34 -13.33
N ALA A 130 -1.11 -14.64 -13.87
CA ALA A 130 -2.36 -14.37 -13.18
C ALA A 130 -2.51 -15.19 -11.88
N SER A 131 -2.06 -16.46 -11.88
CA SER A 131 -2.13 -17.33 -10.69
C SER A 131 -1.08 -17.01 -9.63
N GLU A 132 0.10 -16.51 -10.04
CA GLU A 132 1.19 -16.14 -9.13
C GLU A 132 1.04 -14.74 -8.54
N ALA A 133 0.03 -13.96 -8.96
CA ALA A 133 -0.18 -12.60 -8.49
C ALA A 133 -0.54 -12.60 -6.98
N PRO A 134 0.27 -11.95 -6.11
CA PRO A 134 0.01 -11.94 -4.67
C PRO A 134 -1.22 -11.10 -4.28
N PHE A 135 -1.58 -10.12 -5.10
CA PHE A 135 -2.72 -9.22 -4.89
C PHE A 135 -3.54 -9.10 -6.18
N PRO A 136 -4.30 -10.16 -6.56
CA PRO A 136 -5.03 -10.20 -7.82
C PRO A 136 -6.15 -9.14 -7.92
N GLU A 137 -6.67 -8.69 -6.78
CA GLU A 137 -7.74 -7.68 -6.69
C GLU A 137 -7.21 -6.26 -6.44
N TYR A 138 -5.88 -6.06 -6.53
CA TYR A 138 -5.21 -4.76 -6.36
C TYR A 138 -5.51 -4.06 -5.03
N ASP A 139 -5.64 -4.85 -3.96
CA ASP A 139 -6.07 -4.45 -2.62
C ASP A 139 -4.92 -4.41 -1.60
N LYS A 140 -3.66 -4.55 -2.03
CA LYS A 140 -2.47 -4.46 -1.17
C LYS A 140 -2.47 -3.21 -0.29
N GLU A 141 -2.83 -2.07 -0.87
CA GLU A 141 -2.85 -0.78 -0.18
C GLU A 141 -4.08 -0.61 0.74
N VAL A 142 -5.04 -1.54 0.71
CA VAL A 142 -6.26 -1.47 1.51
C VAL A 142 -6.02 -2.12 2.87
N GLU A 143 -6.05 -1.29 3.91
CA GLU A 143 -5.87 -1.73 5.28
C GLU A 143 -7.10 -1.41 6.14
N SER A 144 -7.40 -2.30 7.08
CA SER A 144 -8.40 -2.07 8.12
C SER A 144 -7.69 -1.65 9.41
N LEU A 145 -7.92 -0.41 9.85
CA LEU A 145 -7.31 0.15 11.06
C LEU A 145 -8.34 0.24 12.18
N ASN A 146 -7.89 -0.01 13.42
CA ASN A 146 -8.72 0.22 14.59
C ASN A 146 -8.37 1.58 15.21
N LEU A 147 -9.22 2.58 14.97
CA LEU A 147 -9.03 3.93 15.51
C LEU A 147 -9.56 4.08 16.94
N SER A 148 -10.07 3.01 17.56
CA SER A 148 -10.48 3.02 18.96
C SER A 148 -9.28 3.19 19.89
N ASN A 149 -8.16 2.54 19.57
CA ASN A 149 -6.90 2.63 20.28
C ASN A 149 -5.79 3.08 19.31
N ILE A 150 -5.63 4.40 19.20
CA ILE A 150 -4.64 5.00 18.30
C ILE A 150 -3.24 4.69 18.84
N THR A 151 -2.40 4.06 18.02
CA THR A 151 -0.99 3.79 18.32
C THR A 151 -0.07 4.58 17.39
N ASP A 152 1.23 4.66 17.70
CA ASP A 152 2.22 5.32 16.83
C ASP A 152 2.22 4.75 15.40
N SER A 153 2.10 3.43 15.24
CA SER A 153 2.03 2.79 13.92
C SER A 153 0.81 3.22 13.09
N ILE A 154 -0.33 3.49 13.76
CA ILE A 154 -1.54 4.00 13.10
C ILE A 154 -1.34 5.46 12.71
N LEU A 155 -0.69 6.23 13.58
CA LEU A 155 -0.37 7.63 13.30
C LEU A 155 0.59 7.79 12.12
N GLU A 156 1.61 6.95 12.01
CA GLU A 156 2.50 6.93 10.84
C GLU A 156 1.70 6.75 9.54
N LYS A 157 0.70 5.86 9.53
CA LYS A 157 -0.18 5.62 8.38
C LYS A 157 -1.12 6.81 8.10
N ILE A 158 -1.73 7.39 9.13
CA ILE A 158 -2.63 8.55 8.98
C ILE A 158 -1.89 9.79 8.50
N CYS A 159 -0.69 10.03 9.04
CA CYS A 159 0.16 11.17 8.68
C CYS A 159 0.79 11.03 7.31
N SER A 160 0.91 9.81 6.80
CA SER A 160 1.31 9.54 5.42
C SER A 160 0.20 9.87 4.42
N GLU A 161 0.47 9.71 3.12
CA GLU A 161 -0.59 9.82 2.12
C GLU A 161 -1.56 8.65 2.27
N CYS A 162 -2.79 8.92 2.70
CA CYS A 162 -3.85 7.93 2.87
C CYS A 162 -5.19 8.43 2.32
N LYS A 163 -6.17 7.53 2.17
CA LYS A 163 -7.57 7.87 1.87
C LYS A 163 -8.52 6.92 2.57
N LEU A 164 -9.50 7.51 3.26
CA LEU A 164 -10.62 6.77 3.84
C LEU A 164 -11.43 6.10 2.72
N LEU A 165 -11.66 4.79 2.88
CA LEU A 165 -12.54 3.98 2.03
C LEU A 165 -13.81 3.60 2.80
N THR A 166 -14.31 4.54 3.60
CA THR A 166 -15.48 4.34 4.46
C THR A 166 -16.70 5.08 3.94
N LYS A 167 -17.88 4.52 4.20
CA LYS A 167 -19.18 5.19 3.98
C LYS A 167 -19.60 6.03 5.18
N GLN A 168 -18.90 5.87 6.31
CA GLN A 168 -19.24 6.56 7.55
C GLN A 168 -18.85 8.05 7.46
N LYS A 169 -19.84 8.94 7.56
CA LYS A 169 -19.66 10.39 7.30
C LYS A 169 -18.82 11.12 8.36
N MET A 170 -18.75 10.59 9.57
CA MET A 170 -18.02 11.21 10.67
C MET A 170 -16.52 10.91 10.67
N LEU A 171 -16.08 9.75 10.14
CA LEU A 171 -14.66 9.39 10.14
C LEU A 171 -13.73 10.40 9.45
N PRO A 172 -14.12 11.05 8.33
CA PRO A 172 -13.35 12.15 7.76
C PRO A 172 -13.04 13.27 8.75
N LEU A 173 -13.96 13.60 9.67
CA LEU A 173 -13.75 14.65 10.66
C LEU A 173 -12.59 14.29 11.61
N LEU A 174 -12.58 13.06 12.13
CA LEU A 174 -11.50 12.59 13.02
C LEU A 174 -10.16 12.54 12.30
N VAL A 175 -10.10 11.90 11.13
CA VAL A 175 -8.84 11.72 10.39
C VAL A 175 -8.26 13.05 9.93
N LEU A 176 -9.09 13.99 9.47
CA LEU A 176 -8.63 15.34 9.11
C LEU A 176 -8.18 16.15 10.33
N GLY A 177 -8.87 16.03 11.47
CA GLY A 177 -8.45 16.65 12.73
C GLY A 177 -7.06 16.19 13.15
N ILE A 178 -6.83 14.87 13.18
CA ILE A 178 -5.51 14.29 13.47
C ILE A 178 -4.47 14.75 12.44
N LYS A 179 -4.80 14.70 11.15
CA LYS A 179 -3.86 15.04 10.08
C LYS A 179 -3.40 16.50 10.14
N ASN A 180 -4.33 17.42 10.37
CA ASN A 180 -4.04 18.85 10.34
C ASN A 180 -3.40 19.33 11.65
N SER A 181 -3.83 18.80 12.79
CA SER A 181 -3.38 19.28 14.11
C SER A 181 -2.20 18.50 14.67
N CYS A 182 -2.08 17.20 14.39
CA CYS A 182 -1.10 16.35 15.06
C CYS A 182 0.09 15.96 14.16
N CYS A 183 -0.10 15.75 12.86
CA CYS A 183 1.00 15.27 12.00
C CYS A 183 2.13 16.29 11.78
N VAL A 184 1.87 17.56 12.02
CA VAL A 184 2.87 18.64 12.00
C VAL A 184 3.77 18.63 13.25
N LEU A 185 3.37 17.93 14.31
CA LEU A 185 4.10 17.89 15.57
C LEU A 185 5.25 16.86 15.53
N PRO A 186 6.26 17.02 16.42
CA PRO A 186 7.26 16.00 16.70
C PRO A 186 6.65 14.65 17.10
N GLN A 187 7.31 13.54 16.75
CA GLN A 187 6.78 12.18 16.88
C GLN A 187 6.33 11.84 18.31
N ASP A 188 7.09 12.27 19.31
CA ASP A 188 6.83 12.09 20.75
C ASP A 188 5.53 12.78 21.23
N LYS A 189 5.02 13.77 20.49
CA LYS A 189 3.81 14.52 20.85
C LYS A 189 2.57 14.11 20.05
N ARG A 190 2.74 13.33 18.97
CA ARG A 190 1.63 12.99 18.05
C ARG A 190 0.58 12.13 18.73
N LEU A 191 1.00 11.18 19.57
CA LEU A 191 0.10 10.26 20.23
C LEU A 191 -0.86 10.97 21.18
N THR A 192 -0.33 11.80 22.08
CA THR A 192 -1.13 12.61 23.00
C THR A 192 -2.08 13.53 22.24
N CYS A 193 -1.57 14.25 21.22
CA CYS A 193 -2.43 15.10 20.37
C CYS A 193 -3.58 14.31 19.72
N ALA A 194 -3.32 13.11 19.21
CA ALA A 194 -4.33 12.32 18.54
C ALA A 194 -5.41 11.82 19.51
N GLN A 195 -5.04 11.49 20.76
CA GLN A 195 -5.99 11.16 21.82
C GLN A 195 -6.89 12.37 22.15
N GLU A 196 -6.32 13.56 22.28
CA GLU A 196 -7.09 14.80 22.49
C GLU A 196 -8.01 15.13 21.30
N GLN A 197 -7.55 14.89 20.06
CA GLN A 197 -8.39 15.03 18.86
C GLN A 197 -9.55 14.03 18.85
N LYS A 198 -9.35 12.80 19.34
CA LYS A 198 -10.43 11.81 19.50
C LYS A 198 -11.50 12.31 20.48
N GLU A 199 -11.10 12.86 21.63
CA GLU A 199 -12.03 13.44 22.61
C GLU A 199 -12.79 14.64 22.03
N THR A 200 -12.07 15.53 21.34
CA THR A 200 -12.67 16.70 20.69
C THR A 200 -13.66 16.29 19.60
N PHE A 201 -13.33 15.25 18.83
CA PHE A 201 -14.21 14.66 17.84
C PHE A 201 -15.51 14.14 18.46
N MET A 202 -15.44 13.36 19.55
CA MET A 202 -16.63 12.87 20.24
C MET A 202 -17.51 14.01 20.77
N LYS A 203 -16.91 15.02 21.40
CA LYS A 203 -17.62 16.22 21.88
C LYS A 203 -18.30 16.98 20.74
N THR A 204 -17.64 17.09 19.59
CA THR A 204 -18.19 17.75 18.40
C THR A 204 -19.40 17.00 17.85
N LEU A 205 -19.33 15.67 17.77
CA LEU A 205 -20.42 14.83 17.27
C LEU A 205 -21.66 14.81 18.17
N CYS A 206 -21.47 14.92 19.49
CA CYS A 206 -22.57 14.99 20.45
C CYS A 206 -23.07 16.41 20.71
N GLY A 207 -22.40 17.41 20.15
CA GLY A 207 -22.76 18.82 20.27
C GLY A 207 -24.06 19.17 19.52
N PRO A 208 -24.45 20.45 19.52
CA PRO A 208 -25.73 20.91 18.97
C PRO A 208 -25.89 20.69 17.46
N LYS A 209 -24.80 20.45 16.71
CA LYS A 209 -24.82 20.16 15.26
C LYS A 209 -24.94 18.65 14.97
N LYS A 210 -25.92 17.98 15.59
CA LYS A 210 -26.15 16.53 15.45
C LYS A 210 -26.50 16.09 14.01
N ASP A 211 -26.95 17.00 13.16
CA ASP A 211 -27.42 16.69 11.79
C ASP A 211 -26.35 16.13 10.84
N SER A 212 -25.07 16.18 11.23
CA SER A 212 -23.97 15.68 10.41
C SER A 212 -23.87 14.14 10.38
N TRP A 213 -24.46 13.43 11.34
CA TRP A 213 -24.44 11.96 11.40
C TRP A 213 -25.57 11.39 12.27
N LYS A 214 -25.84 10.09 12.14
CA LYS A 214 -26.86 9.39 12.93
C LYS A 214 -26.20 8.52 14.00
N ASP A 215 -26.41 8.85 15.26
CA ASP A 215 -25.97 8.05 16.40
C ASP A 215 -26.93 6.88 16.63
N ASN A 216 -26.65 5.75 15.99
CA ASN A 216 -27.50 4.55 16.08
C ASN A 216 -27.40 3.83 17.44
N GLN A 217 -26.30 4.04 18.17
CA GLN A 217 -26.02 3.41 19.47
C GLN A 217 -26.39 4.32 20.66
N ASN A 218 -26.89 5.53 20.39
CA ASN A 218 -27.20 6.54 21.41
C ASN A 218 -26.01 6.86 22.35
N CYS A 219 -24.78 6.76 21.85
CA CYS A 219 -23.56 7.04 22.63
C CYS A 219 -23.57 8.45 23.24
N CYS A 220 -24.17 9.43 22.55
CA CYS A 220 -24.22 10.80 23.03
C CYS A 220 -25.14 11.01 24.24
N SER A 221 -25.99 10.04 24.58
CA SER A 221 -26.84 10.07 25.77
C SER A 221 -26.18 9.43 27.00
N MET A 222 -25.06 8.73 26.81
CA MET A 222 -24.29 8.09 27.88
C MET A 222 -23.41 9.09 28.64
N ASP A 223 -22.93 8.70 29.82
CA ASP A 223 -21.93 9.47 30.57
C ASP A 223 -20.57 9.52 29.84
N GLU A 224 -19.61 10.32 30.34
CA GLU A 224 -18.36 10.58 29.62
C GLU A 224 -17.48 9.32 29.42
N LEU A 225 -17.44 8.41 30.40
CA LEU A 225 -16.64 7.19 30.32
C LEU A 225 -17.29 6.16 29.39
N GLU A 226 -18.59 5.92 29.59
CA GLU A 226 -19.37 4.99 28.77
C GLU A 226 -19.47 5.45 27.31
N ARG A 227 -19.55 6.78 27.09
CA ARG A 227 -19.55 7.38 25.76
C ARG A 227 -18.27 7.04 25.01
N GLY A 228 -17.10 7.17 25.64
CA GLY A 228 -15.81 6.83 25.03
C GLY A 228 -15.77 5.39 24.52
N GLU A 229 -16.20 4.44 25.35
CA GLU A 229 -16.29 3.02 24.98
C GLU A 229 -17.35 2.76 23.91
N CYS A 230 -18.50 3.42 23.97
CA CYS A 230 -19.54 3.30 22.95
C CYS A 230 -19.04 3.77 21.57
N PHE A 231 -18.29 4.87 21.51
CA PHE A 231 -17.72 5.37 20.25
C PHE A 231 -16.65 4.44 19.66
N ASN A 232 -16.00 3.59 20.47
CA ASN A 232 -15.03 2.63 19.97
C ASN A 232 -15.65 1.71 18.91
N VAL A 233 -16.95 1.40 18.99
CA VAL A 233 -17.68 0.57 17.99
C VAL A 233 -17.65 1.21 16.60
N TYR A 234 -17.77 2.54 16.48
CA TYR A 234 -17.73 3.23 15.19
C TYR A 234 -16.31 3.37 14.64
N LEU A 235 -15.31 3.31 15.51
CA LEU A 235 -13.89 3.48 15.19
C LEU A 235 -13.17 2.16 14.91
N GLN A 236 -13.85 1.03 15.10
CA GLN A 236 -13.36 -0.29 14.71
C GLN A 236 -13.45 -0.47 13.18
N ASN A 237 -12.50 -1.21 12.63
CA ASN A 237 -12.49 -1.65 11.22
C ASN A 237 -12.62 -0.50 10.20
N VAL A 238 -11.86 0.58 10.41
CA VAL A 238 -11.82 1.70 9.47
C VAL A 238 -10.96 1.33 8.27
N THR A 239 -11.61 1.11 7.13
CA THR A 239 -10.92 0.78 5.88
C THR A 239 -10.30 2.03 5.25
N MET A 240 -9.01 1.95 4.92
CA MET A 240 -8.23 3.03 4.33
C MET A 240 -7.29 2.51 3.24
N ALA A 241 -7.08 3.31 2.20
CA ALA A 241 -5.96 3.14 1.29
C ALA A 241 -4.73 3.82 1.90
N ILE A 242 -3.65 3.08 2.13
CA ILE A 242 -2.38 3.58 2.67
C ILE A 242 -1.34 3.60 1.55
N SER A 243 -0.62 4.72 1.41
CA SER A 243 0.44 4.83 0.41
C SER A 243 1.68 4.05 0.83
N HIS A 244 2.21 3.25 -0.09
CA HIS A 244 3.55 2.66 0.01
C HIS A 244 4.57 3.38 -0.88
N ARG A 245 4.23 4.57 -1.39
CA ARG A 245 5.22 5.40 -2.08
C ARG A 245 6.16 6.00 -1.05
N THR A 246 7.44 5.69 -1.18
CA THR A 246 8.50 6.50 -0.58
C THR A 246 8.36 7.91 -1.15
N GLN A 247 8.01 8.87 -0.28
CA GLN A 247 8.10 10.27 -0.66
C GLN A 247 9.58 10.57 -0.89
N SER A 248 9.97 10.81 -2.15
CA SER A 248 11.22 11.51 -2.41
C SER A 248 11.08 12.86 -1.72
N ILE A 249 11.79 13.06 -0.62
CA ILE A 249 11.94 14.38 -0.02
C ILE A 249 12.49 15.26 -1.15
N LYS A 250 11.66 16.14 -1.70
CA LYS A 250 12.17 17.26 -2.47
C LYS A 250 12.87 18.14 -1.44
N VAL A 251 14.19 17.98 -1.37
CA VAL A 251 15.04 19.01 -0.80
C VAL A 251 15.02 20.13 -1.85
N GLU A 252 14.24 21.16 -1.58
CA GLU A 252 14.31 22.45 -2.26
C GLU A 252 14.77 23.48 -1.22
#